data_AF-A0A9X6W246-F1
#
_entry.id   AF-A0A9X6W246-F1
#
_cell.length_a   1.000
_cell.length_b   1.000
_cell.length_c   1.000
_cell.angle_alpha   90.00
_cell.angle_beta   90.00
_cell.angle_gamma   90.00
#
_symmetry.space_group_name_H-M   'P 1'
#
loop_
_entity.id
_entity.type
_entity.pdbx_description
1 polymer ?
#
loop_
_entity_poly.entity_id
_entity_poly.type
_entity_poly.pdbx_seq_one_letter_code
_entity_poly.pdbx_strand_id
1 'polypeptide(L)'
;MKSRYKKHLKRMSKRSPIISFSQADIHHKGSVLTENELSTFSQHMKLNHEETYSDTYTSKKEEMISNLYFFVDNYLMCGGHTHIFLLIPLSNGFYQVLEKENISEWVNAYWKKEDPKNQRDWRYMDEDINDLFDYMINQFNKHVKKKKACIYNECFH
;
A
#
# COMPACT_ATOMS: atom_id res chain seq x y z
N MET A 1 -24.12 2.76 -21.23
CA MET A 1 -23.03 2.01 -20.54
C MET A 1 -22.12 2.84 -19.64
N LYS A 2 -21.82 4.12 -19.93
CA LYS A 2 -20.90 4.98 -19.13
C LYS A 2 -21.28 5.15 -17.63
N SER A 3 -22.56 5.10 -17.27
CA SER A 3 -23.04 5.35 -15.88
C SER A 3 -22.69 4.24 -14.88
N ARG A 4 -22.84 2.95 -15.23
CA ARG A 4 -22.53 1.83 -14.33
C ARG A 4 -21.03 1.69 -14.11
N TYR A 5 -20.25 1.84 -15.18
CA TYR A 5 -18.79 1.84 -15.14
C TYR A 5 -18.26 2.97 -14.24
N LYS A 6 -18.77 4.19 -14.40
CA LYS A 6 -18.44 5.34 -13.55
C LYS A 6 -18.76 5.10 -12.06
N LYS A 7 -19.93 4.52 -11.75
CA LYS A 7 -20.30 4.15 -10.38
C LYS A 7 -19.40 3.05 -9.80
N HIS A 8 -18.99 2.08 -10.62
CA HIS A 8 -18.09 1.02 -10.22
C HIS A 8 -16.69 1.57 -9.86
N LEU A 9 -16.13 2.42 -10.71
CA LEU A 9 -14.83 3.06 -10.46
C LEU A 9 -14.84 3.94 -9.21
N LYS A 10 -15.90 4.74 -8.99
CA LYS A 10 -16.12 5.49 -7.75
C LYS A 10 -16.08 4.60 -6.50
N ARG A 11 -16.77 3.46 -6.54
CA ARG A 11 -16.81 2.51 -5.42
C ARG A 11 -15.45 1.87 -5.18
N MET A 12 -14.70 1.59 -6.24
CA MET A 12 -13.36 1.02 -6.14
C MET A 12 -12.36 2.00 -5.53
N SER A 13 -12.29 3.25 -6.04
CA SER A 13 -11.40 4.28 -5.47
C SER A 13 -11.68 4.50 -3.98
N LYS A 14 -12.95 4.66 -3.58
CA LYS A 14 -13.34 4.80 -2.16
C LYS A 14 -12.97 3.62 -1.28
N ARG A 15 -12.78 2.43 -1.86
CA ARG A 15 -12.51 1.18 -1.14
C ARG A 15 -11.08 0.68 -1.38
N SER A 16 -10.26 1.47 -2.06
CA SER A 16 -8.90 1.10 -2.43
C SER A 16 -7.99 1.15 -1.21
N PRO A 17 -7.11 0.16 -1.02
CA PRO A 17 -6.11 0.25 0.02
C PRO A 17 -5.21 1.49 -0.21
N ILE A 18 -4.58 1.94 0.86
CA ILE A 18 -3.69 3.09 0.89
C ILE A 18 -2.35 2.59 1.41
N ILE A 19 -1.25 2.96 0.75
CA ILE A 19 0.09 2.76 1.31
C ILE A 19 0.56 4.09 1.87
N SER A 20 0.97 4.11 3.13
CA SER A 20 1.43 5.32 3.81
C SER A 20 2.75 5.12 4.54
N PHE A 21 3.43 6.23 4.79
CA PHE A 21 4.78 6.24 5.34
C PHE A 21 4.87 7.15 6.57
N SER A 22 5.73 6.77 7.51
CA SER A 22 6.00 7.55 8.73
C SER A 22 7.47 7.43 9.16
N GLN A 23 7.97 8.49 9.78
CA GLN A 23 9.25 8.47 10.49
C GLN A 23 9.12 7.81 11.89
N ALA A 24 7.94 7.90 12.50
CA ALA A 24 7.67 7.41 13.84
C ALA A 24 6.77 6.18 13.82
N ASP A 25 6.92 5.34 14.83
CA ASP A 25 6.00 4.26 15.11
C ASP A 25 4.68 4.80 15.69
N ILE A 26 3.75 5.15 14.82
CA ILE A 26 2.50 5.83 15.19
C ILE A 26 1.32 4.89 15.41
N HIS A 27 1.31 3.71 14.81
CA HIS A 27 0.20 2.75 14.88
C HIS A 27 0.70 1.30 14.82
N HIS A 28 -0.14 0.33 15.16
CA HIS A 28 0.16 -1.10 15.10
C HIS A 28 -0.73 -1.84 14.11
N LYS A 29 -0.27 -3.00 13.63
CA LYS A 29 -1.07 -3.90 12.78
C LYS A 29 -2.37 -4.27 13.49
N GLY A 30 -3.49 -4.15 12.78
CA GLY A 30 -4.84 -4.38 13.31
C GLY A 30 -5.54 -3.14 13.87
N SER A 31 -4.80 -2.05 14.11
CA SER A 31 -5.40 -0.80 14.60
C SER A 31 -6.39 -0.19 13.60
N VAL A 32 -7.36 0.54 14.12
CA VAL A 32 -8.38 1.27 13.35
C VAL A 32 -8.16 2.76 13.55
N LEU A 33 -8.13 3.48 12.44
CA LEU A 33 -7.82 4.89 12.32
C LEU A 33 -9.05 5.62 11.79
N THR A 34 -9.23 6.85 12.21
CA THR A 34 -10.15 7.80 11.57
C THR A 34 -9.48 8.47 10.37
N GLU A 35 -10.28 8.99 9.44
CA GLU A 35 -9.79 9.74 8.28
C GLU A 35 -8.92 10.94 8.68
N ASN A 36 -9.21 11.58 9.82
CA ASN A 36 -8.41 12.71 10.34
C ASN A 36 -6.99 12.29 10.74
N GLU A 37 -6.82 11.06 11.24
CA GLU A 37 -5.51 10.52 11.63
C GLU A 37 -4.62 10.24 10.41
N LEU A 38 -5.16 10.22 9.18
CA LEU A 38 -4.34 10.11 7.97
C LEU A 38 -3.35 11.28 7.81
N SER A 39 -3.63 12.43 8.44
CA SER A 39 -2.74 13.60 8.46
C SER A 39 -1.44 13.37 9.25
N THR A 40 -1.38 12.33 10.09
CA THR A 40 -0.18 11.97 10.85
C THR A 40 0.88 11.26 10.00
N PHE A 41 0.50 10.74 8.83
CA PHE A 41 1.42 10.18 7.86
C PHE A 41 2.01 11.28 6.98
N SER A 42 3.31 11.16 6.68
CA SER A 42 4.00 12.16 5.87
C SER A 42 3.66 12.08 4.39
N GLN A 43 3.36 10.88 3.89
CA GLN A 43 2.86 10.66 2.54
C GLN A 43 1.94 9.44 2.50
N HIS A 44 0.89 9.50 1.67
CA HIS A 44 0.01 8.37 1.42
C HIS A 44 -0.39 8.28 -0.05
N MET A 45 -0.22 7.10 -0.63
CA MET A 45 -0.55 6.79 -2.02
C MET A 45 -1.89 6.04 -2.07
N LYS A 46 -2.86 6.59 -2.81
CA LYS A 46 -4.20 6.02 -3.01
C LYS A 46 -4.69 6.25 -4.43
N LEU A 47 -5.70 5.48 -4.87
CA LEU A 47 -6.34 5.73 -6.17
C LEU A 47 -7.09 7.07 -6.16
N ASN A 48 -6.62 8.05 -6.93
CA ASN A 48 -7.25 9.37 -7.05
C ASN A 48 -8.66 9.24 -7.64
N HIS A 49 -9.67 9.73 -6.90
CA HIS A 49 -11.09 9.68 -7.26
C HIS A 49 -11.47 10.65 -8.38
N GLU A 50 -10.76 11.77 -8.54
CA GLU A 50 -11.07 12.81 -9.53
C GLU A 50 -10.54 12.43 -10.92
N GLU A 51 -9.42 11.72 -10.98
CA GLU A 51 -8.81 11.24 -12.22
C GLU A 51 -9.29 9.84 -12.64
N THR A 52 -10.04 9.12 -11.80
CA THR A 52 -10.56 7.79 -12.17
C THR A 52 -11.55 7.83 -13.35
N TYR A 53 -11.93 9.01 -13.85
CA TYR A 53 -12.89 9.16 -14.95
C TYR A 53 -12.25 9.24 -16.34
N SER A 54 -10.95 9.53 -16.45
CA SER A 54 -10.23 9.61 -17.73
C SER A 54 -9.64 8.27 -18.17
N ASP A 55 -9.20 7.44 -17.22
CA ASP A 55 -8.36 6.26 -17.50
C ASP A 55 -8.99 4.94 -17.05
N THR A 56 -8.49 3.83 -17.60
CA THR A 56 -8.92 2.50 -17.17
C THR A 56 -8.39 2.18 -15.76
N TYR A 57 -9.10 1.32 -15.02
CA TYR A 57 -8.67 0.85 -13.70
C TYR A 57 -7.24 0.29 -13.69
N THR A 58 -6.88 -0.45 -14.74
CA THR A 58 -5.54 -1.03 -14.89
C THR A 58 -4.49 0.07 -14.96
N SER A 59 -4.70 1.09 -15.79
CA SER A 59 -3.78 2.22 -15.94
C SER A 59 -3.58 3.00 -14.64
N LYS A 60 -4.66 3.27 -13.88
CA LYS A 60 -4.55 3.98 -12.59
C LYS A 60 -3.85 3.15 -11.51
N LYS A 61 -4.00 1.83 -11.56
CA LYS A 61 -3.28 0.92 -10.67
C LYS A 61 -1.78 0.87 -11.02
N GLU A 62 -1.44 0.82 -12.30
CA GLU A 62 -0.06 0.89 -12.80
C GLU A 62 0.60 2.22 -12.42
N GLU A 63 -0.10 3.33 -12.60
CA GLU A 63 0.37 4.66 -12.17
C GLU A 63 0.65 4.71 -10.67
N MET A 64 -0.23 4.13 -9.84
CA MET A 64 0.00 4.09 -8.40
C MET A 64 1.23 3.24 -8.04
N ILE A 65 1.44 2.13 -8.74
CA ILE A 65 2.63 1.28 -8.58
C ILE A 65 3.88 2.07 -8.99
N SER A 66 3.87 2.74 -10.14
CA SER A 66 4.98 3.56 -10.62
C SER A 66 5.28 4.74 -9.68
N ASN A 67 4.26 5.44 -9.17
CA ASN A 67 4.42 6.52 -8.20
C ASN A 67 5.03 6.01 -6.89
N LEU A 68 4.68 4.79 -6.51
CA LEU A 68 5.18 4.15 -5.32
C LEU A 68 6.67 3.76 -5.52
N TYR A 69 7.05 3.24 -6.70
CA TYR A 69 8.45 2.95 -7.05
C TYR A 69 9.28 4.25 -7.09
N PHE A 70 8.75 5.28 -7.76
CA PHE A 70 9.38 6.59 -7.81
C PHE A 70 9.53 7.23 -6.42
N PHE A 71 8.52 7.08 -5.56
CA PHE A 71 8.63 7.53 -4.17
C PHE A 71 9.75 6.78 -3.45
N VAL A 72 9.85 5.46 -3.57
CA VAL A 72 10.95 4.66 -3.00
C VAL A 72 12.31 5.15 -3.49
N ASP A 73 12.50 5.26 -4.80
CA ASP A 73 13.76 5.68 -5.42
C ASP A 73 14.22 7.07 -4.93
N ASN A 74 13.29 8.00 -4.74
CA ASN A 74 13.60 9.37 -4.30
C ASN A 74 13.66 9.53 -2.77
N TYR A 75 12.83 8.80 -2.04
CA TYR A 75 12.61 9.02 -0.60
C TYR A 75 13.66 8.32 0.25
N LEU A 76 14.13 7.15 -0.16
CA LEU A 76 15.19 6.40 0.54
C LEU A 76 16.54 7.12 0.51
N MET A 77 16.75 7.98 -0.48
CA MET A 77 17.94 8.83 -0.58
C MET A 77 17.94 10.00 0.41
N CYS A 78 16.77 10.46 0.91
CA CYS A 78 16.67 11.76 1.58
C CYS A 78 15.76 11.87 2.83
N GLY A 79 14.90 10.88 3.16
CA GLY A 79 13.68 11.19 3.93
C GLY A 79 13.45 10.55 5.31
N GLY A 80 14.27 9.59 5.79
CA GLY A 80 14.18 9.10 7.17
C GLY A 80 12.85 8.45 7.61
N HIS A 81 11.97 8.06 6.68
CA HIS A 81 10.80 7.23 7.01
C HIS A 81 11.28 5.83 7.29
N THR A 82 10.92 5.31 8.46
CA THR A 82 11.35 4.01 8.94
C THR A 82 10.21 3.00 8.96
N HIS A 83 8.96 3.46 8.75
CA HIS A 83 7.77 2.63 8.81
C HIS A 83 6.90 2.77 7.56
N ILE A 84 6.43 1.63 7.05
CA ILE A 84 5.50 1.52 5.93
C ILE A 84 4.21 0.88 6.43
N PHE A 85 3.06 1.43 6.04
CA PHE A 85 1.75 0.94 6.43
C PHE A 85 0.89 0.64 5.20
N LEU A 86 0.14 -0.46 5.25
CA LEU A 86 -0.96 -0.74 4.33
C LEU A 86 -2.27 -0.55 5.06
N LEU A 87 -3.02 0.49 4.69
CA LEU A 87 -4.32 0.82 5.26
C LEU A 87 -5.44 0.36 4.32
N ILE A 88 -6.53 -0.15 4.87
CA ILE A 88 -7.73 -0.47 4.10
C ILE A 88 -8.90 0.37 4.59
N PRO A 89 -9.57 1.14 3.71
CA PRO A 89 -10.80 1.83 4.07
C PRO A 89 -11.89 0.84 4.50
N LEU A 90 -12.45 1.13 5.67
CA LEU A 90 -13.67 0.55 6.23
C LEU A 90 -14.88 1.43 5.85
N SER A 91 -16.06 1.07 6.33
CA SER A 91 -17.24 1.95 6.25
C SER A 91 -17.04 3.21 7.12
N ASN A 92 -17.63 4.33 6.70
CA ASN A 92 -17.79 5.54 7.52
C ASN A 92 -16.51 6.28 7.92
N GLY A 93 -15.53 6.41 7.02
CA GLY A 93 -14.34 7.25 7.27
C GLY A 93 -13.31 6.64 8.21
N PHE A 94 -13.36 5.31 8.38
CA PHE A 94 -12.37 4.56 9.15
C PHE A 94 -11.43 3.78 8.22
N TYR A 95 -10.23 3.49 8.71
CA TYR A 95 -9.20 2.74 8.02
C TYR A 95 -8.59 1.72 8.96
N GLN A 96 -8.39 0.49 8.49
CA GLN A 96 -7.68 -0.54 9.27
C GLN A 96 -6.23 -0.64 8.79
N VAL A 97 -5.28 -0.64 9.72
CA VAL A 97 -3.89 -1.01 9.44
C VAL A 97 -3.83 -2.52 9.23
N LEU A 98 -3.64 -2.95 7.99
CA LEU A 98 -3.51 -4.35 7.65
C LEU A 98 -2.06 -4.83 7.77
N GLU A 99 -1.12 -4.04 7.26
CA GLU A 99 0.31 -4.32 7.38
C GLU A 99 1.02 -3.09 7.94
N LYS A 100 2.06 -3.37 8.71
CA LYS A 100 3.00 -2.39 9.24
C LYS A 100 4.36 -3.06 9.24
N GLU A 101 5.31 -2.44 8.56
CA GLU A 101 6.68 -2.91 8.51
C GLU A 101 7.61 -1.79 8.97
N ASN A 102 8.55 -2.12 9.86
CA ASN A 102 9.72 -1.30 10.08
C ASN A 102 10.80 -1.74 9.07
N ILE A 103 11.35 -0.80 8.31
CA ILE A 103 12.27 -1.10 7.22
C ILE A 103 13.50 -1.86 7.75
N SER A 104 14.14 -1.36 8.80
CA SER A 104 15.35 -1.97 9.37
C SER A 104 15.07 -3.37 9.93
N GLU A 105 13.94 -3.56 10.61
CA GLU A 105 13.57 -4.87 11.16
C GLU A 105 13.26 -5.88 10.06
N TRP A 106 12.52 -5.46 9.03
CA TRP A 106 12.17 -6.33 7.91
C TRP A 106 13.42 -6.77 7.15
N VAL A 107 14.31 -5.84 6.81
CA VAL A 107 15.58 -6.14 6.13
C VAL A 107 16.42 -7.10 6.95
N ASN A 108 16.53 -6.87 8.26
CA ASN A 108 17.25 -7.78 9.15
C ASN A 108 16.63 -9.19 9.19
N ALA A 109 15.30 -9.29 9.26
CA ALA A 109 14.60 -10.57 9.30
C ALA A 109 14.69 -11.33 7.97
N TYR A 110 14.55 -10.61 6.85
CA TYR A 110 14.71 -11.13 5.51
C TYR A 110 16.11 -11.69 5.29
N TRP A 111 17.16 -10.94 5.65
CA TRP A 111 18.53 -11.42 5.49
C TRP A 111 18.90 -12.58 6.38
N LYS A 112 18.42 -12.62 7.62
CA LYS A 112 18.61 -13.80 8.47
C LYS A 112 18.06 -15.08 7.82
N LYS A 113 17.06 -14.94 6.95
CA LYS A 113 16.46 -16.04 6.19
C LYS A 113 17.22 -16.33 4.89
N GLU A 114 17.55 -15.31 4.11
CA GLU A 114 18.14 -15.48 2.77
C GLU A 114 19.67 -15.66 2.79
N ASP A 115 20.39 -14.99 3.69
CA ASP A 115 21.84 -15.15 3.92
C ASP A 115 22.18 -15.30 5.42
N PRO A 116 21.88 -16.46 6.03
CA PRO A 116 22.13 -16.70 7.44
C PRO A 116 23.61 -16.68 7.83
N LYS A 117 24.54 -16.71 6.86
CA LYS A 117 26.00 -16.69 7.10
C LYS A 117 26.58 -15.28 7.00
N ASN A 118 25.76 -14.26 6.71
CA ASN A 118 26.13 -12.85 6.63
C ASN A 118 27.40 -12.63 5.78
N GLN A 119 27.42 -13.25 4.59
CA GLN A 119 28.52 -13.12 3.64
C GLN A 119 28.33 -11.92 2.69
N ARG A 120 27.21 -11.20 2.85
CA ARG A 120 26.81 -10.10 1.99
C ARG A 120 27.47 -8.76 2.35
N ASP A 121 27.71 -7.99 1.29
CA ASP A 121 28.27 -6.65 1.30
C ASP A 121 27.14 -5.60 1.38
N TRP A 122 27.40 -4.40 1.90
CA TRP A 122 26.42 -3.29 2.05
C TRP A 122 25.81 -2.81 0.72
N ARG A 123 26.33 -3.29 -0.41
CA ARG A 123 25.95 -2.96 -1.79
C ARG A 123 24.56 -3.46 -2.23
N TYR A 124 23.81 -4.15 -1.35
CA TYR A 124 22.53 -4.77 -1.67
C TYR A 124 21.31 -4.14 -0.98
N MET A 125 21.52 -3.01 -0.30
CA MET A 125 20.45 -2.25 0.36
C MET A 125 19.33 -1.84 -0.61
N ASP A 126 19.64 -1.62 -1.90
CA ASP A 126 18.63 -1.29 -2.91
C ASP A 126 17.76 -2.52 -3.27
N GLU A 127 18.33 -3.73 -3.29
CA GLU A 127 17.58 -4.96 -3.57
C GLU A 127 16.60 -5.28 -2.44
N ASP A 128 17.03 -5.10 -1.19
CA ASP A 128 16.20 -5.29 0.01
C ASP A 128 14.91 -4.49 0.00
N ILE A 129 15.05 -3.24 -0.40
CA ILE A 129 13.94 -2.32 -0.32
C ILE A 129 12.97 -2.56 -1.47
N ASN A 130 13.48 -2.97 -2.64
CA ASN A 130 12.65 -3.48 -3.72
C ASN A 130 11.86 -4.74 -3.30
N ASP A 131 12.47 -5.66 -2.55
CA ASP A 131 11.78 -6.86 -2.08
C ASP A 131 10.70 -6.55 -1.02
N LEU A 132 11.00 -5.68 -0.05
CA LEU A 132 10.00 -5.17 0.91
C LEU A 132 8.83 -4.50 0.19
N PHE A 133 9.15 -3.78 -0.88
CA PHE A 133 8.19 -3.08 -1.67
C PHE A 133 7.28 -4.00 -2.48
N ASP A 134 7.86 -4.99 -3.14
CA ASP A 134 7.13 -6.03 -3.84
C ASP A 134 6.25 -6.81 -2.88
N TYR A 135 6.71 -7.04 -1.64
CA TYR A 135 5.86 -7.56 -0.58
C TYR A 135 4.65 -6.65 -0.33
N MET A 136 4.83 -5.34 -0.14
CA MET A 136 3.74 -4.39 0.08
C MET A 136 2.76 -4.32 -1.11
N ILE A 137 3.26 -4.31 -2.35
CA ILE A 137 2.45 -4.38 -3.57
C ILE A 137 1.67 -5.70 -3.64
N ASN A 138 2.29 -6.82 -3.27
CA ASN A 138 1.63 -8.11 -3.26
C ASN A 138 0.50 -8.14 -2.22
N GLN A 139 0.69 -7.56 -1.04
CA GLN A 139 -0.37 -7.41 -0.05
C GLN A 139 -1.48 -6.49 -0.57
N PHE A 140 -1.13 -5.33 -1.13
CA PHE A 140 -2.09 -4.44 -1.80
C PHE A 140 -2.95 -5.19 -2.84
N ASN A 141 -2.29 -5.94 -3.74
CA ASN A 141 -2.92 -6.71 -4.79
C ASN A 141 -3.88 -7.80 -4.28
N LYS A 142 -3.49 -8.52 -3.22
CA LYS A 142 -4.35 -9.53 -2.58
C LYS A 142 -5.65 -8.92 -2.08
N HIS A 143 -5.58 -7.74 -1.46
CA HIS A 143 -6.73 -7.08 -0.86
C HIS A 143 -7.64 -6.41 -1.88
N VAL A 144 -7.08 -5.98 -3.01
CA VAL A 144 -7.84 -5.59 -4.20
C VAL A 144 -8.57 -6.80 -4.82
N LYS A 145 -7.90 -7.95 -4.97
CA LYS A 145 -8.48 -9.16 -5.61
C LYS A 145 -9.56 -9.84 -4.75
N LYS A 146 -9.37 -9.96 -3.43
CA LYS A 146 -10.34 -10.61 -2.52
C LYS A 146 -11.73 -9.96 -2.56
N LYS A 147 -11.83 -8.65 -2.78
CA LYS A 147 -13.14 -7.96 -2.89
C LYS A 147 -13.89 -8.25 -4.19
N LYS A 148 -13.22 -8.65 -5.28
CA LYS A 148 -13.95 -9.12 -6.49
C LYS A 148 -14.73 -10.40 -6.19
N ALA A 149 -14.14 -11.37 -5.50
CA ALA A 149 -14.81 -12.63 -5.17
C ALA A 149 -16.03 -12.42 -4.24
N CYS A 150 -15.94 -11.51 -3.27
CA CYS A 150 -17.04 -11.26 -2.34
C CYS A 150 -18.26 -10.58 -2.99
N ILE A 151 -18.04 -9.71 -3.99
CA ILE A 151 -19.14 -9.02 -4.71
C ILE A 151 -19.90 -9.98 -5.65
N TYR A 152 -19.24 -11.05 -6.14
CA TYR A 152 -19.91 -12.06 -6.97
C TYR A 152 -20.77 -13.03 -6.13
N ASN A 153 -20.47 -13.23 -4.84
CA ASN A 153 -21.27 -14.10 -3.97
C ASN A 153 -22.48 -13.41 -3.34
N GLU A 154 -22.54 -12.08 -3.31
CA GLU A 154 -23.72 -11.33 -2.84
C GLU A 154 -24.74 -11.02 -3.95
N CYS A 155 -24.47 -11.41 -5.21
CA CYS A 155 -25.40 -11.23 -6.33
C CYS A 155 -26.22 -12.50 -6.67
N PHE A 156 -26.05 -13.57 -5.92
CA PHE A 156 -26.82 -14.82 -6.07
C PHE A 156 -27.27 -15.30 -4.69
N HIS A 157 -28.25 -14.62 -4.11
CA HIS A 157 -29.21 -15.20 -3.17
C HIS A 157 -30.49 -14.37 -3.16
#